data_AF-A0A1F8XXH1-F1
#
_entry.id   AF-A0A1F8XXH1-F1
#
_cell.length_a   1.000
_cell.length_b   1.000
_cell.length_c   1.000
_cell.angle_alpha   90.00
_cell.angle_beta   90.00
_cell.angle_gamma   90.00
#
_symmetry.space_group_name_H-M   'P 1'
#
loop_
_entity.id
_entity.type
_entity.pdbx_description
1 polymer ?
#
loop_
_entity_poly.entity_id
_entity_poly.type
_entity_poly.pdbx_seq_one_letter_code
_entity_poly.pdbx_strand_id
1 'polypeptide(L)'
;MELWVIVLSAVDLALMGGILYIMASKKILRRPGPDPAPSIDHIKALESEISGIRRLSAELERKKAMFERHEDTMGERTRRLDAAVKQAEDSAKKLEARYLSEKNEDMYGRAVKMLKAGTPADEVVRNLGLLSGEVDLMSSLNNYR
;
A
#
# COMPACT_ATOMS: atom_id res chain seq x y z
N MET A 1 -36.25 45.61 -53.86
CA MET A 1 -35.81 44.71 -52.78
C MET A 1 -34.33 44.35 -52.94
N GLU A 2 -33.87 43.96 -54.13
CA GLU A 2 -32.48 43.51 -54.35
C GLU A 2 -31.39 44.59 -54.17
N LEU A 3 -31.64 45.83 -54.58
CA LEU A 3 -30.66 46.93 -54.42
C LEU A 3 -30.30 47.24 -52.96
N TRP A 4 -31.27 47.10 -52.04
CA TRP A 4 -31.02 47.32 -50.62
C TRP A 4 -30.14 46.24 -50.00
N VAL A 5 -30.23 45.00 -50.48
CA VAL A 5 -29.37 43.88 -50.03
C VAL A 5 -27.92 44.11 -50.46
N ILE A 6 -27.70 44.63 -51.67
CA ILE A 6 -26.36 44.96 -52.17
C ILE A 6 -25.73 46.07 -51.33
N VAL A 7 -26.47 47.15 -51.05
CA VAL A 7 -25.96 48.25 -50.22
C VAL A 7 -25.65 47.77 -48.80
N LEU A 8 -26.51 46.94 -48.21
CA LEU A 8 -26.27 46.39 -46.87
C LEU A 8 -25.01 45.52 -46.85
N SER A 9 -24.81 44.67 -47.86
CA SER A 9 -23.62 43.81 -47.96
C SER A 9 -22.32 44.60 -48.17
N ALA A 10 -22.36 45.72 -48.91
CA ALA A 10 -21.21 46.58 -49.10
C ALA A 10 -20.80 47.30 -47.79
N VAL A 11 -21.79 47.71 -46.98
CA VAL A 11 -21.55 48.30 -45.66
C VAL A 11 -20.93 47.29 -44.70
N ASP A 12 -21.41 46.04 -44.73
CA ASP A 12 -20.89 44.98 -43.87
C ASP A 12 -19.45 44.60 -44.23
N LEU A 13 -19.13 44.54 -45.53
CA LEU A 13 -17.75 44.34 -46.01
C LEU A 13 -16.81 45.47 -45.57
N ALA A 14 -17.29 46.72 -45.62
CA ALA A 14 -16.51 47.88 -45.18
C ALA A 14 -16.26 47.86 -43.66
N LEU A 15 -17.26 47.46 -42.87
CA LEU A 15 -17.15 47.30 -41.41
C LEU A 15 -16.16 46.18 -41.05
N MET A 16 -16.29 45.01 -41.69
CA MET A 16 -15.35 43.90 -41.52
C MET A 16 -13.91 44.29 -41.90
N GLY A 17 -13.74 45.01 -43.02
CA GLY A 17 -12.46 45.55 -43.46
C GLY A 17 -11.85 46.54 -42.45
N GLY A 18 -12.66 47.44 -41.90
CA GLY A 18 -12.24 48.41 -40.88
C GLY A 18 -11.81 47.73 -39.57
N ILE A 19 -12.56 46.72 -39.11
CA ILE A 19 -12.22 45.94 -37.92
C ILE A 19 -10.91 45.15 -38.12
N LEU A 20 -10.74 44.53 -39.28
CA LEU A 20 -9.50 43.85 -39.66
C LEU A 20 -8.33 44.84 -39.73
N TYR A 21 -8.53 46.04 -40.26
CA TYR A 21 -7.51 47.08 -40.31
C TYR A 21 -7.09 47.54 -38.91
N ILE A 22 -8.03 47.74 -37.98
CA ILE A 22 -7.73 48.11 -36.58
C ILE A 22 -6.98 46.97 -35.87
N MET A 23 -7.38 45.71 -36.08
CA MET A 23 -6.66 44.58 -35.51
C MET A 23 -5.26 44.43 -36.09
N ALA A 24 -5.11 44.56 -37.42
CA ALA A 24 -3.82 44.47 -38.10
C ALA A 24 -2.89 45.61 -37.70
N SER A 25 -3.37 46.85 -37.64
CA SER A 25 -2.58 48.01 -37.20
C SER A 25 -2.17 47.92 -35.73
N LYS A 26 -3.06 47.45 -34.82
CA LYS A 26 -2.68 47.19 -33.42
C LYS A 26 -1.66 46.05 -33.29
N LYS A 27 -1.72 45.01 -34.12
CA LYS A 27 -0.73 43.92 -34.13
C LYS A 27 0.60 44.34 -34.77
N ILE A 28 0.57 45.18 -35.81
CA ILE A 28 1.76 45.66 -36.53
C ILE A 28 2.50 46.74 -35.72
N LEU A 29 1.79 47.60 -34.97
CA LEU A 29 2.43 48.50 -33.99
C LEU A 29 2.94 47.78 -32.74
N ARG A 30 2.50 46.54 -32.50
CA ARG A 30 3.05 45.63 -31.48
C ARG A 30 3.99 44.60 -32.09
N ARG A 31 4.74 44.97 -33.13
CA ARG A 31 6.00 44.25 -33.38
C ARG A 31 6.87 44.47 -32.14
N PRO A 32 7.29 43.42 -31.42
CA PRO A 32 8.34 43.59 -30.44
C PRO A 32 9.51 44.20 -31.22
N GLY A 33 9.96 45.39 -30.81
CA GLY A 33 11.23 45.92 -31.28
C GLY A 33 12.32 44.87 -31.01
N PRO A 34 13.46 44.92 -31.70
CA PRO A 34 14.58 44.05 -31.36
C PRO A 34 14.86 44.24 -29.87
N ASP A 35 14.75 43.15 -29.10
CA ASP A 35 14.99 43.19 -27.66
C ASP A 35 16.32 43.92 -27.41
N PRO A 36 16.38 44.89 -26.47
CA PRO A 36 17.67 45.44 -26.07
C PRO A 36 18.53 44.25 -25.64
N ALA A 37 19.77 44.20 -26.15
CA ALA A 37 20.71 43.12 -25.84
C ALA A 37 20.63 42.79 -24.34
N PRO A 38 20.51 41.49 -23.97
CA PRO A 38 20.29 41.11 -22.58
C PRO A 38 21.37 41.76 -21.73
N SER A 39 20.98 42.65 -20.80
CA SER A 39 21.96 43.31 -19.96
C SER A 39 22.70 42.25 -19.15
N ILE A 40 23.98 42.49 -18.87
CA ILE A 40 24.85 41.56 -18.15
C ILE A 40 24.21 41.10 -16.82
N ASP A 41 23.36 41.94 -16.22
CA ASP A 41 22.61 41.64 -15.01
C ASP A 41 21.51 40.59 -15.22
N HIS A 42 20.84 40.58 -16.37
CA HIS A 42 19.85 39.53 -16.72
C HIS A 42 20.54 38.18 -16.94
N ILE A 43 21.74 38.18 -17.53
CA ILE A 43 22.52 36.96 -17.73
C ILE A 43 22.98 36.40 -16.38
N LYS A 44 23.47 37.26 -15.47
CA LYS A 44 23.84 36.85 -14.10
C LYS A 44 22.65 36.35 -13.29
N ALA A 45 21.49 36.99 -13.42
CA ALA A 45 20.25 36.53 -12.79
C ALA A 45 19.85 35.14 -13.29
N LEU A 46 19.85 34.92 -14.62
CA LEU A 46 19.58 33.60 -15.22
C LEU A 46 20.58 32.53 -14.76
N GLU A 47 21.87 32.84 -14.71
CA GLU A 47 22.89 31.89 -14.23
C GLU A 47 22.65 31.50 -12.78
N SER A 48 22.27 32.47 -11.93
CA SER A 48 21.93 32.20 -10.52
C SER A 48 20.69 31.32 -10.40
N GLU A 49 19.66 31.56 -11.21
CA GLU A 49 18.43 30.76 -11.23
C GLU A 49 18.70 29.34 -11.74
N ILE A 50 19.48 29.18 -12.81
CA ILE A 50 19.90 27.88 -13.32
C ILE A 50 20.71 27.11 -12.26
N SER A 51 21.60 27.79 -11.53
CA SER A 51 22.35 27.17 -10.44
C SER A 51 21.44 26.74 -9.28
N GLY A 52 20.40 27.53 -8.98
CA GLY A 52 19.37 27.22 -8.00
C GLY A 52 18.54 26.00 -8.40
N ILE A 53 18.10 25.95 -9.66
CA ILE A 53 17.35 24.82 -10.23
C ILE A 53 18.20 23.54 -10.21
N ARG A 54 19.50 23.62 -10.54
CA ARG A 54 20.40 22.45 -10.46
C ARG A 54 20.57 21.95 -9.04
N ARG A 55 20.67 22.85 -8.05
CA ARG A 55 20.72 22.46 -6.62
C ARG A 55 19.43 21.79 -6.17
N LEU A 56 18.28 22.37 -6.53
CA LEU A 56 16.97 21.79 -6.24
C LEU A 56 16.80 20.42 -6.91
N SER A 57 17.23 20.27 -8.16
CA SER A 57 17.24 18.99 -8.87
C SER A 57 18.09 17.94 -8.16
N ALA A 58 19.31 18.30 -7.74
CA ALA A 58 20.19 17.41 -6.99
C ALA A 58 19.61 17.04 -5.62
N GLU A 59 18.92 17.97 -4.95
CA GLU A 59 18.22 17.69 -3.69
C GLU A 59 17.01 16.76 -3.91
N LEU A 60 16.29 16.93 -5.02
CA LEU A 60 15.15 16.08 -5.39
C LEU A 60 15.60 14.65 -5.70
N GLU A 61 16.69 14.48 -6.44
CA GLU A 61 17.28 13.15 -6.70
C GLU A 61 17.72 12.46 -5.41
N ARG A 62 18.35 13.20 -4.48
CA ARG A 62 18.72 12.66 -3.17
C ARG A 62 17.51 12.24 -2.35
N LYS A 63 16.44 13.06 -2.33
CA LYS A 63 15.19 12.73 -1.65
C LYS A 63 14.51 11.53 -2.28
N LYS A 64 14.48 11.44 -3.62
CA LYS A 64 13.96 10.28 -4.34
C LYS A 64 14.70 8.99 -3.95
N ALA A 65 16.03 9.02 -3.94
CA ALA A 65 16.84 7.87 -3.52
C ALA A 65 16.60 7.47 -2.05
N MET A 66 16.33 8.44 -1.16
CA MET A 66 15.93 8.14 0.22
C MET A 66 14.54 7.51 0.32
N PHE A 67 13.58 7.99 -0.47
CA PHE A 67 12.22 7.44 -0.51
C PHE A 67 12.22 6.02 -1.05
N GLU A 68 12.95 5.72 -2.12
CA GLU A 68 13.09 4.36 -2.65
C GLU A 68 13.64 3.40 -1.58
N ARG A 69 14.70 3.80 -0.85
CA ARG A 69 15.23 2.99 0.26
C ARG A 69 14.22 2.80 1.40
N HIS A 70 13.43 3.82 1.70
CA HIS A 70 12.36 3.73 2.70
C HIS A 70 11.25 2.79 2.27
N GLU A 71 10.86 2.83 0.99
CA GLU A 71 9.85 1.97 0.41
C GLU A 71 10.30 0.50 0.44
N ASP A 72 11.54 0.22 0.06
CA ASP A 72 12.13 -1.12 0.16
C ASP A 72 12.13 -1.63 1.60
N THR A 73 12.55 -0.78 2.55
CA THR A 73 12.59 -1.13 3.97
C THR A 73 11.19 -1.42 4.52
N MET A 74 10.19 -0.62 4.11
CA MET A 74 8.81 -0.84 4.51
C MET A 74 8.24 -2.11 3.87
N GLY A 75 8.53 -2.36 2.60
CA GLY A 75 8.14 -3.61 1.93
C GLY A 75 8.68 -4.84 2.64
N GLU A 76 9.94 -4.80 3.11
CA GLU A 76 10.52 -5.90 3.88
C GLU A 76 9.84 -6.07 5.24
N ARG A 77 9.55 -4.98 5.95
CA ARG A 77 8.83 -5.02 7.23
C ARG A 77 7.42 -5.58 7.08
N THR A 78 6.70 -5.19 6.04
CA THR A 78 5.35 -5.71 5.74
C THR A 78 5.39 -7.21 5.48
N ARG A 79 6.35 -7.69 4.67
CA ARG A 79 6.52 -9.14 4.43
C ARG A 79 6.84 -9.92 5.71
N ARG A 80 7.67 -9.36 6.60
CA ARG A 80 7.97 -9.98 7.90
C ARG A 80 6.75 -10.01 8.81
N LEU A 81 5.95 -8.94 8.82
CA LEU A 81 4.69 -8.90 9.58
C LEU A 81 3.69 -9.92 9.04
N ASP A 82 3.49 -10.01 7.72
CA ASP A 82 2.60 -10.99 7.11
C ASP A 82 3.03 -12.43 7.42
N ALA A 83 4.33 -12.70 7.40
CA ALA A 83 4.87 -14.01 7.79
C ALA A 83 4.62 -14.32 9.28
N ALA A 84 4.82 -13.33 10.16
CA ALA A 84 4.55 -13.48 11.59
C ALA A 84 3.05 -13.67 11.89
N VAL A 85 2.18 -12.95 11.18
CA VAL A 85 0.72 -13.10 11.30
C VAL A 85 0.29 -14.50 10.85
N LYS A 86 0.76 -14.97 9.70
CA LYS A 86 0.47 -16.35 9.25
C LYS A 86 0.95 -17.40 10.23
N GLN A 87 2.14 -17.24 10.78
CA GLN A 87 2.67 -18.15 11.80
C GLN A 87 1.81 -18.13 13.08
N ALA A 88 1.37 -16.94 13.50
CA ALA A 88 0.47 -16.79 14.63
C ALA A 88 -0.88 -17.48 14.36
N GLU A 89 -1.49 -17.26 13.19
CA GLU A 89 -2.74 -17.93 12.80
C GLU A 89 -2.60 -19.46 12.77
N ASP A 90 -1.52 -19.99 12.20
CA ASP A 90 -1.27 -21.43 12.15
C ASP A 90 -1.08 -22.03 13.55
N SER A 91 -0.39 -21.31 14.44
CA SER A 91 -0.24 -21.72 15.83
C SER A 91 -1.56 -21.68 16.60
N ALA A 92 -2.39 -20.66 16.37
CA ALA A 92 -3.72 -20.55 16.96
C ALA A 92 -4.63 -21.70 16.50
N LYS A 93 -4.66 -22.00 15.20
CA LYS A 93 -5.42 -23.14 14.65
C LYS A 93 -4.95 -24.48 15.22
N LYS A 94 -3.64 -24.68 15.39
CA LYS A 94 -3.08 -25.89 16.02
C LYS A 94 -3.49 -26.01 17.48
N LEU A 95 -3.48 -24.90 18.23
CA LEU A 95 -3.93 -24.85 19.62
C LEU A 95 -5.42 -25.15 19.74
N GLU A 96 -6.24 -24.54 18.87
CA GLU A 96 -7.68 -24.78 18.83
C GLU A 96 -8.00 -26.24 18.49
N ALA A 97 -7.30 -26.82 17.50
CA ALA A 97 -7.44 -28.24 17.15
C ALA A 97 -7.05 -29.17 18.33
N ARG A 98 -5.98 -28.84 19.07
CA ARG A 98 -5.60 -29.58 20.28
C ARG A 98 -6.66 -29.45 21.36
N TYR A 99 -7.15 -28.25 21.62
CA TYR A 99 -8.18 -28.00 22.63
C TYR A 99 -9.49 -28.74 22.31
N LEU A 100 -9.92 -28.74 21.05
CA LEU A 100 -11.09 -29.51 20.61
C LEU A 100 -10.85 -31.02 20.73
N SER A 101 -9.65 -31.50 20.39
CA SER A 101 -9.28 -32.91 20.57
C SER A 101 -9.28 -33.33 22.05
N GLU A 102 -8.78 -32.49 22.95
CA GLU A 102 -8.77 -32.76 24.40
C GLU A 102 -10.18 -32.67 25.00
N LYS A 103 -10.98 -31.70 24.55
CA LYS A 103 -12.37 -31.53 25.02
C LYS A 103 -13.27 -32.68 24.58
N ASN A 104 -13.06 -33.23 23.39
CA ASN A 104 -13.79 -34.38 22.86
C ASN A 104 -13.22 -35.72 23.32
N GLU A 105 -12.19 -35.73 24.19
CA GLU A 105 -11.57 -36.98 24.64
C GLU A 105 -12.40 -37.62 25.76
N ASP A 106 -12.92 -38.81 25.47
CA ASP A 106 -13.66 -39.64 26.43
C ASP A 106 -12.81 -39.95 27.68
N MET A 107 -13.50 -40.18 28.80
CA MET A 107 -12.87 -40.50 30.08
C MET A 107 -11.87 -41.66 29.98
N TYR A 108 -12.19 -42.69 29.18
CA TYR A 108 -11.29 -43.81 28.91
C TYR A 108 -10.03 -43.42 28.13
N GLY A 109 -10.15 -42.50 27.17
CA GLY A 109 -8.98 -41.98 26.43
C GLY A 109 -8.01 -41.22 27.34
N ARG A 110 -8.56 -40.42 28.25
CA ARG A 110 -7.79 -39.73 29.30
C ARG A 110 -7.14 -40.72 30.27
N ALA A 111 -7.85 -41.75 30.71
CA ALA A 111 -7.33 -42.78 31.59
C ALA A 111 -6.09 -43.48 30.99
N VAL A 112 -6.16 -43.88 29.73
CA VAL A 112 -5.02 -44.52 29.03
C VAL A 112 -3.82 -43.57 28.93
N LYS A 113 -4.04 -42.27 28.67
CA LYS A 113 -2.95 -41.29 28.64
C LYS A 113 -2.28 -41.13 30.01
N MET A 114 -3.05 -41.07 31.09
CA MET A 114 -2.53 -40.98 32.45
C MET A 114 -1.72 -42.23 32.82
N LEU A 115 -2.24 -43.42 32.50
CA LEU A 115 -1.50 -44.68 32.69
C LEU A 115 -0.19 -44.72 31.89
N LYS A 116 -0.19 -44.26 30.64
CA LYS A 116 1.03 -44.14 29.81
C LYS A 116 2.02 -43.10 30.33
N ALA A 117 1.53 -42.04 30.99
CA ALA A 117 2.36 -41.04 31.65
C ALA A 117 2.94 -41.54 33.00
N GLY A 118 2.62 -42.76 33.42
CA GLY A 118 3.09 -43.36 34.67
C GLY A 118 2.27 -42.99 35.90
N THR A 119 1.07 -42.42 35.72
CA THR A 119 0.16 -42.14 36.84
C THR A 119 -0.36 -43.46 37.44
N PRO A 120 -0.30 -43.63 38.78
CA PRO A 120 -0.79 -44.85 39.42
C PRO A 120 -2.31 -45.03 39.23
N ALA A 121 -2.75 -46.27 39.07
CA ALA A 121 -4.14 -46.63 38.76
C ALA A 121 -5.15 -46.02 39.76
N ASP A 122 -4.79 -46.00 41.04
CA ASP A 122 -5.61 -45.46 42.13
C ASP A 122 -5.92 -43.96 41.95
N GLU A 123 -4.96 -43.20 41.41
CA GLU A 123 -5.14 -41.77 41.12
C GLU A 123 -5.99 -41.54 39.86
N VAL A 124 -5.88 -42.44 38.87
CA VAL A 124 -6.71 -42.39 37.65
C VAL A 124 -8.17 -42.68 38.00
N VAL A 125 -8.42 -43.68 38.84
CA VAL A 125 -9.74 -44.00 39.40
C VAL A 125 -10.33 -42.80 40.13
N ARG A 126 -9.57 -42.17 41.03
CA ARG A 126 -10.03 -41.02 41.81
C ARG A 126 -10.30 -39.78 40.97
N ASN A 127 -9.46 -39.51 39.98
CA ASN A 127 -9.56 -38.29 39.16
C ASN A 127 -10.63 -38.38 38.07
N LEU A 128 -10.88 -39.58 37.53
CA LEU A 128 -11.83 -39.78 36.43
C LEU A 128 -13.14 -40.43 36.90
N GLY A 129 -13.22 -40.98 38.11
CA GLY A 129 -14.43 -41.65 38.62
C GLY A 129 -14.71 -43.00 37.95
N LEU A 130 -13.66 -43.64 37.41
CA LEU A 130 -13.74 -44.98 36.80
C LEU A 130 -13.71 -46.07 37.87
N LEU A 131 -14.22 -47.26 37.56
CA LEU A 131 -14.13 -48.39 38.47
C LEU A 131 -12.69 -48.92 38.51
N SER A 132 -12.24 -49.40 39.68
CA SER A 132 -10.87 -49.94 39.82
C SER A 132 -10.60 -51.08 38.83
N GLY A 133 -11.57 -51.99 38.66
CA GLY A 133 -11.46 -53.10 37.71
C GLY A 133 -11.35 -52.67 36.25
N GLU A 134 -11.91 -51.51 35.87
CA GLU A 134 -11.78 -50.97 34.51
C GLU A 134 -10.36 -50.44 34.29
N VAL A 135 -9.81 -49.70 35.25
CA VAL A 135 -8.45 -49.14 35.16
C VAL A 135 -7.38 -50.23 35.22
N ASP A 136 -7.58 -51.28 36.01
CA ASP A 136 -6.70 -52.45 36.06
C ASP A 136 -6.68 -53.20 34.72
N LEU A 137 -7.85 -53.32 34.07
CA LEU A 137 -7.97 -53.93 32.76
C LEU A 137 -7.27 -53.08 31.68
N MET A 138 -7.37 -51.76 31.76
CA MET A 138 -6.63 -50.84 30.89
C MET A 138 -5.11 -50.91 31.11
N SER A 139 -4.67 -50.98 32.37
CA SER A 139 -3.25 -51.09 32.74
C SER A 139 -2.66 -52.40 32.23
N SER A 140 -3.36 -53.53 32.42
CA SER A 140 -2.92 -54.83 31.93
C SER A 140 -2.88 -54.90 30.40
N LEU A 141 -3.86 -54.34 29.70
CA LEU A 141 -3.83 -54.22 28.22
C LEU A 141 -2.68 -53.35 27.72
N ASN A 142 -2.37 -52.26 28.43
CA ASN A 142 -1.27 -51.36 28.05
C ASN A 142 0.11 -52.01 28.27
N ASN A 143 0.25 -52.87 29.27
CA ASN A 143 1.49 -53.61 29.58
C ASN A 143 1.69 -54.87 28.71
N TYR A 144 0.66 -55.31 27.99
CA TYR A 144 0.72 -56.51 27.13
C TYR A 144 1.33 -56.24 25.74
N ARG A 145 1.67 -54.99 25.45
CA ARG A 145 2.12 -54.51 24.14
C ARG A 145 3.61 -54.21 24.14
#